data_AF-A0A6G3SJ75-F1
#
_entry.id   AF-A0A6G3SJ75-F1
#
_cell.length_a   1.000
_cell.length_b   1.000
_cell.length_c   1.000
_cell.angle_alpha   90.00
_cell.angle_beta   90.00
_cell.angle_gamma   90.00
#
_symmetry.space_group_name_H-M   'P 1'
#
loop_
_entity.id
_entity.type
_entity.pdbx_description
1 polymer ?
#
loop_
_entity_poly.entity_id
_entity_poly.type
_entity_poly.pdbx_seq_one_letter_code
_entity_poly.pdbx_strand_id
1 'polypeptide(L)'
;PGPVAAAETCRGEQVATPTLVGQLRSLSAQENAGRGAPWAADLLRTLHVGLDDRVGDRTALLADQLRSPDRRQRIDAVRMSGGLIRAWRGPYEELVALVGTQLSDPEPRLAEAASHVLEELFGL
;
A
#
# COMPACT_ATOMS: atom_id res chain seq x y z
N PRO A 1 -5.51 63.11 -11.04
CA PRO A 1 -5.63 62.20 -9.87
C PRO A 1 -5.33 60.74 -10.26
N GLY A 2 -4.14 60.25 -9.87
CA GLY A 2 -3.71 58.84 -9.98
C GLY A 2 -4.21 57.96 -8.80
N PRO A 3 -3.61 56.79 -8.54
CA PRO A 3 -4.08 55.50 -9.06
C PRO A 3 -4.53 54.47 -7.98
N VAL A 4 -5.30 53.49 -8.45
CA VAL A 4 -5.39 52.06 -8.03
C VAL A 4 -5.06 51.74 -6.56
N ALA A 5 -6.10 51.58 -5.72
CA ALA A 5 -6.00 50.81 -4.49
C ALA A 5 -6.27 49.33 -4.83
N ALA A 6 -5.20 48.62 -5.15
CA ALA A 6 -5.17 47.18 -5.16
C ALA A 6 -5.68 46.71 -3.78
N ALA A 7 -6.78 45.95 -3.78
CA ALA A 7 -7.11 45.10 -2.65
C ALA A 7 -6.04 44.01 -2.63
N GLU A 8 -4.93 44.32 -1.95
CA GLU A 8 -3.87 43.40 -1.64
C GLU A 8 -4.52 42.14 -1.08
N THR A 9 -4.34 41.08 -1.87
CA THR A 9 -4.71 39.75 -1.50
C THR A 9 -3.73 39.36 -0.39
N CYS A 10 -4.02 39.74 0.85
CA CYS A 10 -3.46 39.10 2.03
C CYS A 10 -4.05 37.68 2.12
N ARG A 11 -3.81 36.86 1.11
CA ARG A 11 -3.78 35.41 1.28
C ARG A 11 -2.52 35.20 2.09
N GLY A 12 -2.67 35.31 3.41
CA GLY A 12 -1.63 34.94 4.34
C GLY A 12 -1.14 33.57 3.91
N GLU A 13 0.11 33.53 3.46
CA GLU A 13 0.88 32.31 3.34
C GLU A 13 0.87 31.74 4.76
N GLN A 14 -0.12 30.90 5.07
CA GLN A 14 -0.16 30.17 6.32
C GLN A 14 1.03 29.23 6.24
N VAL A 15 2.16 29.69 6.76
CA VAL A 15 3.36 28.87 6.96
C VAL A 15 2.92 27.79 7.92
N ALA A 16 2.46 26.67 7.36
CA ALA A 16 1.94 25.56 8.12
C ALA A 16 3.06 25.09 9.04
N THR A 17 2.84 25.22 10.35
CA THR A 17 3.79 24.72 11.35
C THR A 17 4.10 23.27 11.00
N PRO A 18 5.39 22.89 10.81
CA PRO A 18 5.74 21.56 10.37
C PRO A 18 5.35 20.57 11.47
N THR A 19 4.23 19.88 11.25
CA THR A 19 3.79 18.78 12.10
C THR A 19 4.28 17.48 11.49
N LEU A 20 4.57 16.49 12.33
CA LEU A 20 4.91 15.14 11.87
C LEU A 20 3.83 14.57 10.93
N VAL A 21 2.54 14.81 11.25
CA VAL A 21 1.41 14.40 10.41
C VAL A 21 1.43 15.10 9.04
N GLY A 22 1.76 16.40 9.01
CA GLY A 22 1.91 17.16 7.76
C GLY A 22 3.10 16.68 6.92
N GLN A 23 4.23 16.40 7.57
CA GLN A 23 5.41 15.82 6.90
C GLN A 23 5.13 14.44 6.33
N LEU A 24 4.43 13.58 7.07
CA LEU A 24 4.03 12.25 6.61
C LEU A 24 3.08 12.34 5.40
N ARG A 25 2.11 13.26 5.42
CA ARG A 25 1.23 13.51 4.27
C ARG A 25 2.01 14.01 3.05
N SER A 26 2.99 14.90 3.24
CA SER A 26 3.84 15.40 2.15
C SER A 26 4.73 14.29 1.56
N LEU A 27 5.35 13.48 2.41
CA LEU A 27 6.15 12.34 1.98
C LEU A 27 5.29 11.35 1.19
N SER A 28 4.10 11.02 1.71
CA SER A 28 3.16 10.16 1.00
C SER A 28 2.73 10.76 -0.34
N ALA A 29 2.45 12.07 -0.40
CA ALA A 29 2.10 12.75 -1.64
C ALA A 29 3.25 12.70 -2.67
N GLN A 30 4.50 12.87 -2.23
CA GLN A 30 5.69 12.74 -3.09
C GLN A 30 5.88 11.31 -3.60
N GLU A 31 5.73 10.31 -2.73
CA GLU A 31 5.78 8.90 -3.14
C GLU A 31 4.63 8.55 -4.11
N ASN A 32 3.51 9.25 -4.00
CA ASN A 32 2.33 9.13 -4.85
C ASN A 32 2.40 9.93 -6.15
N ALA A 33 3.29 10.91 -6.25
CA ALA A 33 3.41 11.74 -7.44
C ALA A 33 3.84 10.88 -8.64
N GLY A 34 3.10 10.99 -9.76
CA GLY A 34 3.31 10.17 -10.95
C GLY A 34 2.55 8.84 -10.99
N ARG A 35 1.72 8.52 -9.98
CA ARG A 35 0.82 7.37 -10.02
C ARG A 35 -0.48 7.66 -10.80
N GLY A 36 -0.93 6.69 -11.59
CA GLY A 36 -2.26 6.74 -12.22
C GLY A 36 -3.43 6.61 -11.24
N ALA A 37 -3.25 5.83 -10.17
CA ALA A 37 -4.26 5.62 -9.13
C ALA A 37 -3.61 5.46 -7.73
N PRO A 38 -3.13 6.56 -7.11
CA PRO A 38 -2.48 6.51 -5.79
C PRO A 38 -3.37 5.96 -4.66
N TRP A 39 -4.69 6.01 -4.83
CA TRP A 39 -5.69 5.48 -3.90
C TRP A 39 -5.98 3.98 -4.08
N ALA A 40 -5.45 3.33 -5.12
CA ALA A 40 -5.79 1.94 -5.43
C ALA A 40 -5.41 0.98 -4.30
N ALA A 41 -4.25 1.16 -3.68
CA ALA A 41 -3.82 0.37 -2.53
C ALA A 41 -4.80 0.50 -1.35
N ASP A 42 -5.24 1.72 -1.06
CA ASP A 42 -6.19 2.00 0.03
C ASP A 42 -7.58 1.42 -0.25
N LEU A 43 -8.03 1.46 -1.51
CA LEU A 43 -9.26 0.80 -1.92
C LEU A 43 -9.15 -0.71 -1.79
N LEU A 44 -8.06 -1.31 -2.27
CA LEU A 44 -7.84 -2.76 -2.20
C LEU A 44 -7.82 -3.25 -0.75
N ARG A 45 -7.18 -2.51 0.15
CA ARG A 45 -7.19 -2.79 1.58
C ARG A 45 -8.61 -2.68 2.16
N THR A 46 -9.38 -1.67 1.78
CA THR A 46 -10.77 -1.49 2.23
C THR A 46 -11.67 -2.63 1.74
N LEU A 47 -11.51 -3.02 0.47
CA LEU A 47 -12.21 -4.17 -0.12
C LEU A 47 -11.86 -5.46 0.62
N HIS A 48 -10.59 -5.67 0.96
CA HIS A 48 -10.16 -6.88 1.64
C HIS A 48 -10.75 -7.00 3.05
N VAL A 49 -10.89 -5.88 3.77
CA VAL A 49 -11.63 -5.83 5.04
C VAL A 49 -13.11 -6.11 4.83
N GLY A 50 -13.73 -5.48 3.82
CA GLY A 50 -15.15 -5.66 3.52
C GLY A 50 -15.54 -7.05 3.02
N LEU A 51 -14.59 -7.81 2.46
CA LEU A 51 -14.81 -9.20 2.04
C LEU A 51 -14.83 -10.18 3.22
N ASP A 52 -14.32 -9.80 4.39
CA ASP A 52 -14.40 -10.55 5.65
C ASP A 52 -14.15 -12.08 5.52
N ASP A 53 -15.17 -12.91 5.81
CA ASP A 53 -15.12 -14.37 5.83
C ASP A 53 -15.12 -15.03 4.44
N ARG A 54 -15.16 -14.24 3.37
CA ARG A 54 -15.06 -14.70 1.98
C ARG A 54 -13.61 -15.05 1.62
N VAL A 55 -13.03 -15.99 2.35
CA VAL A 55 -11.62 -16.42 2.25
C VAL A 55 -11.25 -16.83 0.82
N GLY A 56 -12.15 -17.52 0.10
CA GLY A 56 -11.91 -17.92 -1.29
C GLY A 56 -11.73 -16.73 -2.23
N ASP A 57 -12.63 -15.75 -2.16
CA ASP A 57 -12.56 -14.54 -3.00
C ASP A 57 -11.33 -13.68 -2.65
N ARG A 58 -11.02 -13.59 -1.35
CA ARG A 58 -9.83 -12.90 -0.84
C ARG A 58 -8.54 -13.56 -1.31
N THR A 59 -8.52 -14.89 -1.36
CA THR A 59 -7.39 -15.68 -1.85
C THR A 59 -7.17 -15.45 -3.35
N ALA A 60 -8.22 -15.54 -4.15
CA ALA A 60 -8.14 -15.30 -5.59
C ALA A 60 -7.65 -13.87 -5.90
N LEU A 61 -8.21 -12.87 -5.22
CA LEU A 61 -7.81 -11.47 -5.37
C LEU A 61 -6.32 -11.25 -5.04
N LEU A 62 -5.83 -11.83 -3.94
CA LEU A 62 -4.41 -11.73 -3.57
C LEU A 62 -3.51 -12.44 -4.57
N ALA A 63 -3.93 -13.60 -5.08
CA ALA A 63 -3.17 -14.35 -6.07
C ALA A 63 -2.99 -13.55 -7.37
N ASP A 64 -4.03 -12.84 -7.83
CA ASP A 64 -3.95 -11.93 -8.98
C ASP A 64 -3.03 -10.73 -8.69
N GLN A 65 -3.12 -10.14 -7.50
CA GLN A 65 -2.26 -9.02 -7.11
C GLN A 65 -0.78 -9.40 -7.01
N LEU A 66 -0.46 -10.59 -6.50
CA LEU A 66 0.91 -11.11 -6.41
C LEU A 66 1.54 -11.37 -7.79
N ARG A 67 0.71 -11.52 -8.84
CA ARG A 67 1.14 -11.66 -10.23
C ARG A 67 1.21 -10.33 -10.98
N SER A 68 0.82 -9.23 -10.35
CA SER A 68 0.82 -7.91 -10.99
C SER A 68 2.21 -7.47 -11.44
N PRO A 69 2.34 -6.81 -12.60
CA PRO A 69 3.59 -6.16 -12.98
C PRO A 69 3.94 -4.98 -12.04
N ASP A 70 2.99 -4.47 -11.26
CA ASP A 70 3.24 -3.41 -10.28
C ASP A 70 3.85 -3.98 -8.99
N ARG A 71 5.13 -3.71 -8.78
CA ARG A 71 5.86 -4.12 -7.57
C ARG A 71 5.23 -3.60 -6.28
N ARG A 72 4.64 -2.40 -6.29
CA ARG A 72 4.00 -1.85 -5.09
C ARG A 72 2.74 -2.62 -4.74
N GLN A 73 1.94 -2.96 -5.75
CA GLN A 73 0.77 -3.83 -5.56
C GLN A 73 1.17 -5.20 -5.00
N ARG A 74 2.26 -5.78 -5.50
CA ARG A 74 2.80 -7.04 -4.96
C ARG A 74 3.24 -6.91 -3.50
N ILE A 75 3.92 -5.81 -3.12
CA ILE A 75 4.31 -5.56 -1.72
C ILE A 75 3.08 -5.55 -0.81
N ASP A 76 2.03 -4.84 -1.21
CA ASP A 76 0.80 -4.77 -0.42
C ASP A 76 0.13 -6.15 -0.33
N ALA A 77 0.08 -6.89 -1.45
CA ALA A 77 -0.50 -8.23 -1.49
C ALA A 77 0.28 -9.25 -0.64
N VAL A 78 1.61 -9.16 -0.58
CA VAL A 78 2.43 -9.98 0.32
C VAL A 78 2.01 -9.76 1.77
N ARG A 79 1.94 -8.49 2.21
CA ARG A 79 1.54 -8.15 3.59
C ARG A 79 0.10 -8.57 3.91
N MET A 80 -0.82 -8.34 2.98
CA MET A 80 -2.22 -8.75 3.15
C MET A 80 -2.39 -10.27 3.18
N SER A 81 -1.58 -11.04 2.44
CA SER A 81 -1.56 -12.50 2.49
C SER A 81 -1.18 -13.02 3.87
N GLY A 82 -0.13 -12.47 4.49
CA GLY A 82 0.25 -12.83 5.87
C GLY A 82 -0.87 -12.58 6.87
N GLY A 83 -1.54 -11.43 6.77
CA GLY A 83 -2.70 -11.10 7.62
C GLY A 83 -3.89 -12.05 7.42
N LEU A 84 -4.22 -12.41 6.18
CA LEU A 84 -5.30 -13.36 5.87
C LEU A 84 -5.00 -14.75 6.47
N ILE A 85 -3.81 -15.28 6.22
CA ILE A 85 -3.41 -16.64 6.63
C ILE A 85 -3.43 -16.79 8.16
N ARG A 86 -3.02 -15.76 8.90
CA ARG A 86 -3.02 -15.79 10.36
C ARG A 86 -4.42 -15.66 10.96
N ALA A 87 -5.31 -14.93 10.31
CA ALA A 87 -6.65 -14.64 10.85
C ALA A 87 -7.70 -15.70 10.46
N TRP A 88 -7.55 -16.33 9.30
CA TRP A 88 -8.57 -17.21 8.72
C TRP A 88 -7.96 -18.55 8.30
N ARG A 89 -8.70 -19.65 8.41
CA ARG A 89 -8.28 -20.95 7.85
C ARG A 89 -8.67 -21.04 6.37
N GLY A 90 -7.81 -21.63 5.54
CA GLY A 90 -8.06 -21.81 4.11
C GLY A 90 -6.92 -22.55 3.39
N PRO A 91 -7.13 -22.94 2.12
CA PRO A 91 -6.11 -23.55 1.27
C PRO A 91 -5.16 -22.48 0.71
N TYR A 92 -4.10 -22.17 1.45
CA TYR A 92 -3.19 -21.06 1.14
C TYR A 92 -1.90 -21.47 0.42
N GLU A 93 -1.81 -22.71 -0.04
CA GLU A 93 -0.61 -23.26 -0.67
C GLU A 93 -0.14 -22.41 -1.85
N GLU A 94 -1.08 -21.96 -2.70
CA GLU A 94 -0.78 -21.10 -3.84
C GLU A 94 -0.25 -19.72 -3.39
N LEU A 95 -0.86 -19.10 -2.38
CA LEU A 95 -0.41 -17.80 -1.88
C LEU A 95 0.98 -17.90 -1.26
N VAL A 96 1.24 -18.92 -0.45
CA VAL A 96 2.57 -19.14 0.14
C VAL A 96 3.62 -19.34 -0.95
N ALA A 97 3.30 -20.12 -1.99
CA ALA A 97 4.19 -20.29 -3.13
C ALA A 97 4.46 -18.96 -3.85
N LEU A 98 3.41 -18.18 -4.14
CA LEU A 98 3.53 -16.86 -4.78
C LEU A 98 4.32 -15.87 -3.94
N VAL A 99 4.15 -15.84 -2.61
CA VAL A 99 4.97 -15.04 -1.70
C VAL A 99 6.42 -15.49 -1.76
N GLY A 100 6.69 -16.80 -1.75
CA GLY A 100 8.03 -17.36 -1.91
C GLY A 100 8.72 -16.92 -3.21
N THR A 101 7.99 -16.84 -4.33
CA THR A 101 8.57 -16.35 -5.59
C THR A 101 9.06 -14.90 -5.51
N GLN A 102 8.48 -14.08 -4.63
CA GLN A 102 8.88 -12.67 -4.48
C GLN A 102 10.26 -12.50 -3.84
N LEU A 103 10.79 -13.50 -3.14
CA LEU A 103 12.14 -13.47 -2.54
C LEU A 103 13.26 -13.26 -3.57
N SER A 104 13.02 -13.66 -4.83
CA SER A 104 13.98 -13.51 -5.92
C SER A 104 13.81 -12.21 -6.72
N ASP A 105 12.86 -11.35 -6.35
CA ASP A 105 12.64 -10.10 -7.07
C ASP A 105 13.79 -9.11 -6.81
N PRO A 106 14.28 -8.38 -7.84
CA PRO A 106 15.35 -7.41 -7.65
C PRO A 106 14.95 -6.18 -6.83
N GLU A 107 13.65 -5.96 -6.58
CA GLU A 107 13.17 -4.90 -5.70
C GLU A 107 13.36 -5.27 -4.22
N PRO A 108 14.29 -4.63 -3.49
CA PRO A 108 14.65 -5.05 -2.13
C PRO A 108 13.48 -5.02 -1.15
N ARG A 109 12.60 -4.01 -1.28
CA ARG A 109 11.43 -3.86 -0.40
C ARG A 109 10.43 -4.99 -0.55
N LEU A 110 10.35 -5.58 -1.74
CA LEU A 110 9.45 -6.70 -2.01
C LEU A 110 10.03 -8.01 -1.48
N ALA A 111 11.32 -8.25 -1.70
CA ALA A 111 12.02 -9.40 -1.12
C ALA A 111 11.97 -9.38 0.42
N GLU A 112 12.21 -8.21 1.03
CA GLU A 112 12.12 -8.00 2.48
C GLU A 112 10.70 -8.23 3.02
N ALA A 113 9.67 -7.72 2.33
CA ALA A 113 8.30 -7.96 2.73
C ALA A 113 7.95 -9.47 2.68
N ALA A 114 8.45 -10.18 1.67
CA ALA A 114 8.23 -11.60 1.51
C ALA A 114 8.96 -12.42 2.57
N SER A 115 10.23 -12.10 2.87
CA SER A 115 10.98 -12.78 3.94
C SER A 115 10.29 -12.58 5.29
N HIS A 116 9.92 -11.35 5.62
CA HIS A 116 9.24 -11.03 6.87
C HIS A 116 7.93 -11.81 7.03
N VAL A 117 7.08 -11.86 5.99
CA VAL A 117 5.82 -12.63 6.06
C VAL A 117 6.09 -14.12 6.22
N LEU A 118 7.08 -14.70 5.54
CA LEU A 118 7.39 -16.12 5.67
C LEU A 118 7.98 -16.46 7.05
N GLU A 119 8.84 -15.59 7.59
CA GLU A 119 9.34 -15.69 8.97
C GLU A 119 8.18 -15.65 9.97
N GLU A 120 7.22 -14.72 9.82
CA GLU A 120 6.05 -14.64 10.70
C GLU A 120 5.15 -15.89 10.60
N LEU A 121 5.04 -16.50 9.42
CA LEU A 121 4.18 -17.66 9.20
C LEU A 121 4.80 -18.98 9.66
N PHE A 122 6.13 -19.12 9.55
CA PHE A 122 6.82 -20.40 9.71
C PHE A 122 7.96 -20.39 10.74
N GLY A 123 8.34 -19.23 11.28
CA GLY A 123 9.45 -19.10 12.23
C GLY A 123 10.82 -19.41 11.63
N LEU A 124 11.03 -19.03 10.36
CA LEU A 124 12.28 -19.21 9.62
C LEU A 124 13.44 -18.36 10.16
#